data_AF-A0A976L9I8-F1
#
_entry.id   AF-A0A976L9I8-F1
#
_cell.length_a   1.000
_cell.length_b   1.000
_cell.length_c   1.000
_cell.angle_alpha   90.00
_cell.angle_beta   90.00
_cell.angle_gamma   90.00
#
_symmetry.space_group_name_H-M   'P 1'
#
loop_
_entity.id
_entity.type
_entity.pdbx_description
1 polymer ?
#
loop_
_entity_poly.entity_id
_entity_poly.type
_entity_poly.pdbx_seq_one_letter_code
_entity_poly.pdbx_strand_id
1 'polypeptide(L)'
;MPSRIKAMRSRAILSILLLGLGCPAFGGDSEESSLSPRFSQQREDGSQRAHRMAPLNLDDSSIIPSSDSIRKVLYVSMAMGLAGIEEAIRRADLTDPQQAEVLIVFRGLLKGDTLRAFSQRCRHLIEHLKKEKPHSITLDPARFSQHHIVKVPVLMIEDHDKALFHDLGTLRPIITVSEENLIEQIKERMKAFDYDKAIKDYGNDAINSLTLIDLPEATQAASRSITLSMKVPYDLKTPDGTLLAKTGALINPLALPLPPIHLWVFNPLAKSQMEATLRVLTAHPDRVITLIATQVDRQQGLPGIKELERKLQHRITLMTPLLKERLGLTHVPVEITQEGAHLNLREISPLRDPK
;
A
#
# COMPACT_ATOMS: atom_id res chain seq x y z
N MET A 1 -7.28 5.62 -28.16
CA MET A 1 -6.28 6.43 -27.42
C MET A 1 -6.81 7.64 -26.61
N PRO A 2 -8.03 8.22 -26.81
CA PRO A 2 -8.49 9.33 -25.98
C PRO A 2 -9.00 8.94 -24.57
N SER A 3 -9.28 7.65 -24.32
CA SER A 3 -9.85 7.18 -23.04
C SER A 3 -8.86 7.20 -21.86
N ARG A 4 -7.57 6.92 -22.09
CA ARG A 4 -6.55 6.89 -21.03
C ARG A 4 -6.29 8.27 -20.43
N ILE A 5 -6.30 9.33 -21.25
CA ILE A 5 -6.06 10.71 -20.79
C ILE A 5 -7.25 11.23 -19.97
N LYS A 6 -8.50 10.92 -20.39
CA LYS A 6 -9.71 11.24 -19.62
C LYS A 6 -9.72 10.52 -18.25
N ALA A 7 -9.32 9.25 -18.23
CA ALA A 7 -9.25 8.46 -16.99
C ALA A 7 -8.19 8.96 -15.99
N MET A 8 -7.00 9.36 -16.48
CA MET A 8 -5.93 9.89 -15.62
C MET A 8 -6.32 11.21 -14.95
N ARG A 9 -7.05 12.08 -15.67
CA ARG A 9 -7.53 13.37 -15.15
C ARG A 9 -8.64 13.19 -14.10
N SER A 10 -9.57 12.25 -14.30
CA SER A 10 -10.61 11.93 -13.31
C SER A 10 -10.03 11.43 -11.97
N ARG A 11 -8.95 10.64 -11.99
CA ARG A 11 -8.26 10.17 -10.77
C ARG A 11 -7.64 11.30 -9.98
N ALA A 12 -6.94 12.22 -10.63
CA ALA A 12 -6.31 13.35 -9.95
C ALA A 12 -7.35 14.24 -9.25
N ILE A 13 -8.48 14.48 -9.91
CA ILE A 13 -9.60 15.25 -9.36
C ILE A 13 -10.20 14.56 -8.13
N LEU A 14 -10.47 13.25 -8.22
CA LEU A 14 -11.06 12.50 -7.12
C LEU A 14 -10.10 12.36 -5.93
N SER A 15 -8.81 12.11 -6.16
CA SER A 15 -7.82 12.01 -5.08
C SER A 15 -7.69 13.31 -4.29
N ILE A 16 -7.70 14.46 -4.98
CA ILE A 16 -7.58 15.77 -4.32
C ILE A 16 -8.90 16.18 -3.66
N LEU A 17 -10.05 15.83 -4.25
CA LEU A 17 -11.36 15.98 -3.61
C LEU A 17 -11.45 15.10 -2.35
N LEU A 18 -11.03 13.84 -2.42
CA LEU A 18 -10.99 12.92 -1.27
C LEU A 18 -10.05 13.43 -0.18
N LEU A 19 -8.87 13.95 -0.53
CA LEU A 19 -7.96 14.63 0.41
C LEU A 19 -8.63 15.85 1.07
N GLY A 20 -9.33 16.67 0.29
CA GLY A 20 -10.10 17.82 0.79
C GLY A 20 -11.27 17.45 1.68
N LEU A 21 -11.82 16.24 1.53
CA LEU A 21 -12.92 15.70 2.31
C LEU A 21 -12.47 14.79 3.46
N GLY A 22 -11.15 14.56 3.62
CA GLY A 22 -10.56 13.72 4.66
C GLY A 22 -10.69 12.20 4.43
N CYS A 23 -11.00 11.77 3.20
CA CYS A 23 -11.09 10.36 2.84
C CYS A 23 -9.70 9.81 2.43
N PRO A 24 -9.29 8.61 2.89
CA PRO A 24 -8.17 7.91 2.28
C PRO A 24 -8.56 7.53 0.84
N ALA A 25 -7.69 7.85 -0.12
CA ALA A 25 -7.91 7.58 -1.53
C ALA A 25 -8.11 6.08 -1.77
N PHE A 26 -9.29 5.68 -2.27
CA PHE A 26 -9.51 4.33 -2.79
C PHE A 26 -8.89 4.24 -4.19
N GLY A 27 -7.59 4.00 -4.22
CA GLY A 27 -6.82 3.83 -5.46
C GLY A 27 -7.03 2.44 -6.05
N GLY A 28 -8.02 2.29 -6.92
CA GLY A 28 -8.10 1.15 -7.84
C GLY A 28 -7.22 1.39 -9.07
N ASP A 29 -5.90 1.25 -8.94
CA ASP A 29 -5.04 0.65 -9.99
C ASP A 29 -3.94 -0.10 -9.22
N SER A 30 -4.01 -1.43 -9.24
CA SER A 30 -2.90 -2.32 -8.95
C SER A 30 -3.00 -3.48 -9.93
N GLU A 31 -2.39 -3.31 -11.10
CA GLU A 31 -1.55 -4.40 -11.58
C GLU A 31 -0.26 -4.30 -10.76
N GLU A 32 0.00 -5.36 -10.00
CA GLU A 32 1.23 -5.66 -9.26
C GLU A 32 1.71 -4.64 -8.21
N SER A 33 1.35 -4.86 -6.94
CA SER A 33 2.35 -5.22 -5.91
C SER A 33 1.71 -5.40 -4.53
N SER A 34 2.16 -6.47 -3.86
CA SER A 34 2.19 -6.69 -2.41
C SER A 34 0.96 -6.34 -1.57
N LEU A 35 0.23 -7.40 -1.22
CA LEU A 35 0.06 -7.86 0.17
C LEU A 35 0.27 -6.78 1.25
N SER A 36 -0.81 -6.35 1.93
CA SER A 36 -0.83 -6.13 3.38
C SER A 36 -2.26 -5.97 3.94
N PRO A 37 -2.51 -6.37 5.20
CA PRO A 37 -3.82 -6.77 5.71
C PRO A 37 -4.54 -5.68 6.50
N ARG A 38 -5.88 -5.66 6.41
CA ARG A 38 -6.74 -4.93 7.36
C ARG A 38 -6.93 -5.76 8.63
N PHE A 39 -6.31 -5.33 9.74
CA PHE A 39 -6.88 -5.50 11.09
C PHE A 39 -6.29 -4.44 12.02
N SER A 40 -7.06 -3.37 12.24
CA SER A 40 -6.98 -2.50 13.41
C SER A 40 -8.34 -1.84 13.62
N GLN A 41 -9.20 -2.45 14.44
CA GLN A 41 -9.89 -1.81 15.57
C GLN A 41 -11.09 -2.65 16.03
N GLN A 42 -10.95 -3.26 17.21
CA GLN A 42 -12.02 -3.27 18.20
C GLN A 42 -11.39 -2.95 19.56
N ARG A 43 -11.98 -1.94 20.20
CA ARG A 43 -11.50 -1.15 21.35
C ARG A 43 -11.56 -1.92 22.68
N GLU A 44 -10.53 -1.72 23.50
CA GLU A 44 -10.58 -1.08 24.83
C GLU A 44 -11.07 -2.00 25.95
N ASP A 45 -10.11 -2.51 26.74
CA ASP A 45 -10.14 -2.32 28.19
C ASP A 45 -8.78 -2.69 28.81
N GLY A 46 -8.33 -1.92 29.80
CA GLY A 46 -7.11 -2.23 30.55
C GLY A 46 -5.98 -1.21 30.41
N SER A 47 -6.27 0.05 30.76
CA SER A 47 -5.29 1.00 31.29
C SER A 47 -4.37 0.30 32.31
N GLN A 48 -3.14 -0.03 31.90
CA GLN A 48 -1.92 -0.14 32.73
C GLN A 48 -0.77 -0.77 31.91
N ARG A 49 0.03 0.08 31.26
CA ARG A 49 1.48 -0.07 30.98
C ARG A 49 1.88 0.91 29.88
N ALA A 50 1.74 2.20 30.16
CA ALA A 50 2.46 3.23 29.42
C ALA A 50 3.93 3.18 29.88
N HIS A 51 4.77 2.40 29.22
CA HIS A 51 6.18 2.69 28.93
C HIS A 51 6.78 1.60 28.03
N ARG A 52 7.54 2.05 27.02
CA ARG A 52 8.26 1.32 25.95
C ARG A 52 7.40 0.68 24.87
N MET A 53 7.27 1.38 23.75
CA MET A 53 7.81 0.95 22.44
C MET A 53 7.59 2.10 21.43
N ALA A 54 8.70 2.58 20.86
CA ALA A 54 8.68 3.48 19.71
C ALA A 54 8.13 2.72 18.48
N PRO A 55 7.38 3.37 17.58
CA PRO A 55 6.95 2.74 16.34
C PRO A 55 8.16 2.44 15.45
N LEU A 56 8.17 1.27 14.82
CA LEU A 56 9.04 1.00 13.67
C LEU A 56 8.68 1.98 12.57
N ASN A 57 9.48 3.04 12.42
CA ASN A 57 9.54 3.82 11.19
C ASN A 57 10.18 2.94 10.11
N LEU A 58 9.36 2.43 9.21
CA LEU A 58 9.76 2.12 7.84
C LEU A 58 9.69 3.44 7.07
N ASP A 59 10.62 4.35 7.37
CA ASP A 59 10.82 5.53 6.53
C ASP A 59 11.73 5.15 5.37
N ASP A 60 11.16 5.35 4.19
CA ASP A 60 11.79 5.49 2.90
C ASP A 60 12.94 6.52 3.01
N SER A 61 14.15 6.01 3.09
CA SER A 61 15.32 6.77 2.68
C SER A 61 16.25 5.83 1.93
N SER A 62 15.95 5.76 0.63
CA SER A 62 16.99 5.79 -0.39
C SER A 62 17.96 6.94 -0.12
N ILE A 63 18.86 6.75 0.85
CA ILE A 63 20.11 7.49 0.89
C ILE A 63 21.00 6.82 -0.16
N ILE A 64 21.07 7.49 -1.30
CA ILE A 64 22.17 7.47 -2.27
C ILE A 64 23.42 6.84 -1.65
N PRO A 65 24.01 5.76 -2.21
CA PRO A 65 25.21 5.15 -1.63
C PRO A 65 26.36 6.17 -1.70
N SER A 66 26.64 6.78 -0.56
CA SER A 66 27.82 7.60 -0.33
C SER A 66 29.04 6.68 -0.28
N SER A 67 29.76 6.61 -1.39
CA SER A 67 31.20 6.34 -1.55
C SER A 67 31.87 5.29 -0.64
N ASP A 68 32.35 4.19 -1.26
CA ASP A 68 33.59 3.46 -0.90
C ASP A 68 33.63 2.71 0.45
N SER A 69 32.62 1.89 0.75
CA SER A 69 32.61 1.04 1.97
C SER A 69 32.65 -0.45 1.68
N ILE A 70 33.83 -1.03 1.87
CA ILE A 70 34.07 -2.47 1.99
C ILE A 70 33.13 -3.04 3.08
N ARG A 71 32.27 -4.01 2.73
CA ARG A 71 31.33 -4.65 3.67
C ARG A 71 31.77 -6.05 4.06
N LYS A 72 31.64 -6.39 5.35
CA LYS A 72 31.95 -7.72 5.88
C LYS A 72 30.70 -8.55 6.02
N VAL A 73 30.75 -9.76 5.48
CA VAL A 73 29.60 -10.66 5.37
C VAL A 73 29.97 -12.00 5.94
N LEU A 74 29.35 -12.36 7.06
CA LEU A 74 29.55 -13.62 7.75
C LEU A 74 28.37 -14.56 7.46
N TYR A 75 28.64 -15.60 6.68
CA TYR A 75 27.69 -16.67 6.39
C TYR A 75 27.74 -17.71 7.52
N VAL A 76 26.58 -18.00 8.11
CA VAL A 76 26.42 -18.91 9.24
C VAL A 76 25.22 -19.84 9.04
N SER A 77 25.16 -20.91 9.82
CA SER A 77 24.00 -21.80 9.89
C SER A 77 23.60 -22.03 11.34
N MET A 78 22.30 -22.14 11.58
CA MET A 78 21.70 -22.53 12.85
C MET A 78 22.17 -23.92 13.32
N ALA A 79 22.58 -24.81 12.41
CA ALA A 79 23.20 -26.09 12.78
C ALA A 79 24.53 -25.95 13.53
N MET A 80 25.16 -24.77 13.49
CA MET A 80 26.36 -24.49 14.28
C MET A 80 26.08 -24.39 15.78
N GLY A 81 24.80 -24.23 16.17
CA GLY A 81 24.42 -23.92 17.54
C GLY A 81 24.83 -22.50 17.95
N LEU A 82 24.28 -22.03 19.06
CA LEU A 82 24.50 -20.67 19.56
C LEU A 82 25.99 -20.38 19.79
N ALA A 83 26.68 -21.25 20.54
CA ALA A 83 28.10 -21.10 20.85
C ALA A 83 29.00 -21.10 19.59
N GLY A 84 28.64 -21.87 18.56
CA GLY A 84 29.39 -21.91 17.30
C GLY A 84 29.25 -20.62 16.49
N ILE A 85 28.04 -20.04 16.47
CA ILE A 85 27.79 -18.75 15.81
C ILE A 85 28.48 -17.61 16.55
N GLU A 86 28.41 -17.60 17.89
CA GLU A 86 29.11 -16.62 18.73
C GLU A 86 30.62 -16.62 18.49
N GLU A 87 31.24 -17.81 18.43
CA GLU A 87 32.66 -17.93 18.16
C GLU A 87 33.02 -17.45 16.74
N ALA A 88 32.17 -17.73 15.75
CA ALA A 88 32.37 -17.26 14.37
C ALA A 88 32.33 -15.71 14.29
N ILE A 89 31.37 -15.09 14.98
CA ILE A 89 31.25 -13.63 15.07
C ILE A 89 32.46 -13.05 15.80
N ARG A 90 32.86 -13.62 16.94
CA ARG A 90 34.04 -13.19 17.70
C ARG A 90 35.30 -13.17 16.84
N ARG A 91 35.49 -14.18 15.97
CA ARG A 91 36.65 -14.24 15.08
C ARG A 91 36.54 -13.29 13.89
N ALA A 92 35.33 -13.08 13.35
CA ALA A 92 35.11 -12.09 12.31
C ALA A 92 35.50 -10.69 12.80
N ASP A 93 35.12 -10.34 14.03
CA ASP A 93 35.49 -9.07 14.67
C ASP A 93 36.99 -8.93 14.90
N LEU A 94 37.67 -10.01 15.33
CA LEU A 94 39.12 -10.00 15.58
C LEU A 94 39.97 -9.84 14.30
N THR A 95 39.38 -10.10 13.13
CA THR A 95 40.05 -10.00 11.84
C THR A 95 40.02 -8.55 11.30
N ASP A 96 39.39 -7.60 12.01
CA ASP A 96 39.27 -6.22 11.59
C ASP A 96 40.03 -5.20 12.44
N PRO A 97 41.08 -4.54 11.91
CA PRO A 97 41.68 -3.38 12.55
C PRO A 97 40.75 -2.15 12.58
N GLN A 98 39.83 -2.02 11.62
CA GLN A 98 38.95 -0.86 11.44
C GLN A 98 37.54 -1.03 12.06
N GLN A 99 37.24 -2.23 12.60
CA GLN A 99 35.99 -2.55 13.29
C GLN A 99 34.70 -2.19 12.49
N ALA A 100 34.66 -2.57 11.20
CA ALA A 100 33.49 -2.39 10.35
C ALA A 100 32.31 -3.26 10.82
N GLU A 101 31.07 -2.85 10.47
CA GLU A 101 29.88 -3.64 10.77
C GLU A 101 29.90 -4.99 10.02
N VAL A 102 29.61 -6.07 10.72
CA VAL A 102 29.50 -7.43 10.16
C VAL A 102 28.04 -7.76 9.90
N LEU A 103 27.70 -8.01 8.63
CA LEU A 103 26.41 -8.54 8.21
C LEU A 103 26.38 -10.06 8.37
N ILE A 104 25.49 -10.57 9.22
CA ILE A 104 25.32 -12.00 9.45
C ILE A 104 24.21 -12.53 8.53
N VAL A 105 24.54 -13.49 7.69
CA VAL A 105 23.64 -14.03 6.67
C VAL A 105 23.30 -15.48 6.96
N PHE A 106 22.00 -15.77 7.04
CA PHE A 106 21.45 -17.13 7.09
C PHE A 106 20.81 -17.49 5.75
N ARG A 107 20.89 -18.78 5.36
CA ARG A 107 20.30 -19.25 4.11
C ARG A 107 18.78 -19.31 4.16
N GLY A 108 18.19 -19.63 5.30
CA GLY A 108 16.77 -19.91 5.39
C GLY A 108 16.31 -20.34 6.77
N LEU A 109 15.20 -21.10 6.80
CA LEU A 109 14.63 -21.65 8.03
C LEU A 109 15.03 -23.12 8.17
N LEU A 110 15.08 -23.61 9.41
CA LEU A 110 15.20 -25.05 9.65
C LEU A 110 13.95 -25.77 9.15
N LYS A 111 14.08 -27.05 8.80
CA LYS A 111 12.95 -27.86 8.35
C LYS A 111 11.83 -27.88 9.40
N GLY A 112 10.61 -27.53 8.98
CA GLY A 112 9.42 -27.47 9.84
C GLY A 112 9.35 -26.24 10.76
N ASP A 113 10.30 -25.31 10.65
CA ASP A 113 10.40 -24.14 11.52
C ASP A 113 9.58 -22.95 10.99
N THR A 114 9.18 -22.05 11.89
CA THR A 114 8.40 -20.84 11.54
C THR A 114 9.28 -19.58 11.60
N LEU A 115 8.92 -18.54 10.84
CA LEU A 115 9.59 -17.23 10.92
C LEU A 115 9.63 -16.66 12.34
N ARG A 116 8.60 -16.95 13.16
CA ARG A 116 8.53 -16.53 14.56
C ARG A 116 9.58 -17.23 15.41
N ALA A 117 9.73 -18.54 15.27
CA ALA A 117 10.72 -19.33 16.00
C ALA A 117 12.16 -18.93 15.62
N PHE A 118 12.39 -18.65 14.32
CA PHE A 118 13.64 -18.07 13.84
C PHE A 118 13.93 -16.70 14.47
N SER A 119 12.98 -15.76 14.43
CA SER A 119 13.12 -14.43 15.02
C SER A 119 13.44 -14.49 16.53
N GLN A 120 12.84 -15.44 17.26
CA GLN A 120 13.14 -15.67 18.67
C GLN A 120 14.59 -16.12 18.90
N ARG A 121 15.11 -17.03 18.08
CA ARG A 121 16.51 -17.49 18.17
C ARG A 121 17.50 -16.38 17.81
N CYS A 122 17.21 -15.58 16.77
CA CYS A 122 18.02 -14.42 16.42
C CYS A 122 18.05 -13.38 17.55
N ARG A 123 16.91 -13.13 18.21
CA ARG A 123 16.87 -12.24 19.38
C ARG A 123 17.75 -12.75 20.51
N HIS A 124 17.68 -14.05 20.81
CA HIS A 124 18.49 -14.68 21.83
C HIS A 124 20.00 -14.59 21.53
N LEU A 125 20.38 -14.77 20.25
CA LEU A 125 21.75 -14.56 19.76
C LEU A 125 22.19 -13.11 19.97
N ILE A 126 21.39 -12.13 19.56
CA ILE A 126 21.70 -10.70 19.75
C ILE A 126 21.85 -10.35 21.24
N GLU A 127 21.00 -10.90 22.11
CA GLU A 127 21.06 -10.69 23.56
C GLU A 127 22.35 -11.24 24.20
N HIS A 128 22.88 -12.36 23.71
CA HIS A 128 24.13 -12.94 24.19
C HIS A 128 25.37 -12.21 23.67
N LEU A 129 25.26 -11.60 22.49
CA LEU A 129 26.36 -10.89 21.85
C LEU A 129 26.68 -9.52 22.48
N LYS A 130 26.06 -9.11 23.61
CA LYS A 130 26.23 -7.82 24.33
C LYS A 130 27.56 -7.11 23.99
N LYS A 131 27.52 -6.30 22.94
CA LYS A 131 28.64 -5.50 22.42
C LYS A 131 28.13 -4.11 22.10
N GLU A 132 29.06 -3.15 22.12
CA GLU A 132 28.78 -1.73 21.84
C GLU A 132 28.33 -1.46 20.39
N LYS A 133 28.37 -2.47 19.50
CA LYS A 133 28.02 -2.37 18.08
C LYS A 133 26.95 -3.39 17.67
N PRO A 134 25.84 -2.95 17.02
CA PRO A 134 24.82 -3.85 16.53
C PRO A 134 25.33 -4.61 15.29
N HIS A 135 25.06 -5.91 15.24
CA HIS A 135 25.27 -6.73 14.04
C HIS A 135 23.94 -6.84 13.30
N SER A 136 23.93 -6.56 12.00
CA SER A 136 22.76 -6.78 11.15
C SER A 136 22.60 -8.26 10.83
N ILE A 137 21.39 -8.81 10.99
CA ILE A 137 21.06 -10.20 10.63
C ILE A 137 20.09 -10.20 9.46
N THR A 138 20.38 -10.99 8.42
CA THR A 138 19.51 -11.14 7.24
C THR A 138 19.31 -12.60 6.82
N LEU A 139 18.22 -12.84 6.08
CA LEU A 139 17.88 -14.11 5.44
C LEU A 139 18.01 -13.94 3.93
N ASP A 140 19.06 -14.52 3.33
CA ASP A 140 19.38 -14.33 1.91
C ASP A 140 19.81 -15.66 1.24
N PRO A 141 18.85 -16.53 0.86
CA PRO A 141 19.14 -17.76 0.13
C PRO A 141 19.79 -17.54 -1.24
N ALA A 142 19.54 -16.39 -1.87
CA ALA A 142 20.09 -16.08 -3.19
C ALA A 142 21.60 -15.87 -3.11
N ARG A 143 22.06 -15.12 -2.10
CA ARG A 143 23.48 -14.86 -1.84
C ARG A 143 24.27 -16.14 -1.54
N PHE A 144 23.71 -17.09 -0.78
CA PHE A 144 24.32 -18.42 -0.60
C PHE A 144 24.48 -19.18 -1.93
N SER A 145 23.49 -19.07 -2.81
CA SER A 145 23.50 -19.74 -4.12
C SER A 145 24.51 -19.09 -5.06
N GLN A 146 24.54 -17.76 -5.11
CA GLN A 146 25.46 -16.96 -5.92
C GLN A 146 26.93 -17.25 -5.57
N HIS A 147 27.24 -17.33 -4.28
CA HIS A 147 28.61 -17.60 -3.81
C HIS A 147 28.90 -19.10 -3.58
N HIS A 148 27.97 -19.99 -3.97
CA HIS A 148 28.12 -21.45 -3.87
C HIS A 148 28.49 -21.94 -2.46
N ILE A 149 27.95 -21.28 -1.43
CA ILE A 149 28.27 -21.56 -0.03
C ILE A 149 27.44 -22.76 0.44
N VAL A 150 28.11 -23.89 0.59
CA VAL A 150 27.54 -25.16 1.09
C VAL A 150 28.02 -25.53 2.49
N LYS A 151 29.11 -24.90 2.94
CA LYS A 151 29.76 -25.13 4.24
C LYS A 151 29.95 -23.79 4.93
N VAL A 152 29.71 -23.74 6.23
CA VAL A 152 29.79 -22.54 7.08
C VAL A 152 30.55 -22.84 8.37
N PRO A 153 31.09 -21.82 9.08
CA PRO A 153 31.03 -20.39 8.79
C PRO A 153 31.99 -19.95 7.66
N VAL A 154 31.61 -18.90 6.92
CA VAL A 154 32.46 -18.26 5.89
C VAL A 154 32.41 -16.75 6.10
N LEU A 155 33.57 -16.10 6.21
CA LEU A 155 33.65 -14.64 6.19
C LEU A 155 34.05 -14.17 4.79
N MET A 156 33.31 -13.20 4.26
CA MET A 156 33.58 -12.61 2.97
C MET A 156 33.68 -11.10 3.10
N ILE A 157 34.61 -10.52 2.35
CA ILE A 157 34.77 -9.08 2.23
C ILE A 157 34.26 -8.69 0.85
N GLU A 158 33.19 -7.91 0.81
CA GLU A 158 32.55 -7.43 -0.41
C GLU A 158 33.00 -5.99 -0.68
N ASP A 159 33.73 -5.79 -1.78
CA ASP A 159 34.07 -4.47 -2.33
C ASP A 159 33.47 -4.35 -3.73
N HIS A 160 32.50 -3.44 -3.93
CA HIS A 160 31.90 -3.09 -5.22
C HIS A 160 31.82 -4.24 -6.27
N ASP A 161 31.08 -5.31 -5.92
CA ASP A 161 30.84 -6.53 -6.73
C ASP A 161 32.03 -7.49 -6.93
N LYS A 162 33.16 -7.29 -6.25
CA LYS A 162 34.22 -8.31 -6.11
C LYS A 162 34.19 -8.91 -4.71
N ALA A 163 33.74 -10.17 -4.64
CA ALA A 163 33.91 -11.00 -3.47
C ALA A 163 35.39 -11.43 -3.36
N LEU A 164 36.16 -10.79 -2.48
CA LEU A 164 37.46 -11.32 -2.10
C LEU A 164 37.21 -12.40 -1.06
N PHE A 165 37.28 -13.66 -1.49
CA PHE A 165 37.22 -14.80 -0.60
C PHE A 165 38.45 -14.78 0.31
N HIS A 166 38.23 -14.56 1.60
CA HIS A 166 39.26 -14.79 2.60
C HIS A 166 38.92 -16.12 3.28
N ASP A 167 39.58 -17.20 2.85
CA ASP A 167 39.54 -18.46 3.57
C ASP A 167 40.17 -18.24 4.95
N LEU A 168 39.34 -17.99 5.96
CA LEU A 168 39.78 -18.07 7.34
C LEU A 168 39.95 -19.55 7.68
N GLY A 169 41.01 -20.19 7.16
CA GLY A 169 41.38 -21.61 7.29
C GLY A 169 41.53 -22.14 8.73
N THR A 170 40.93 -21.45 9.70
CA THR A 170 40.93 -21.70 11.14
C THR A 170 39.53 -21.69 11.76
N LEU A 171 38.41 -21.47 11.06
CA LEU A 171 37.07 -21.58 11.64
C LEU A 171 36.58 -23.05 11.70
N ARG A 172 36.92 -23.74 12.78
CA ARG A 172 36.40 -25.08 13.12
C ARG A 172 35.35 -24.99 14.24
N PRO A 173 34.28 -25.79 14.20
CA PRO A 173 33.97 -26.82 13.20
C PRO A 173 33.28 -26.27 11.94
N ILE A 174 33.63 -26.83 10.78
CA ILE A 174 32.94 -26.56 9.50
C ILE A 174 31.69 -27.44 9.45
N ILE A 175 30.53 -26.82 9.29
CA ILE A 175 29.22 -27.49 9.29
C ILE A 175 28.53 -27.28 7.95
N THR A 176 27.88 -28.32 7.45
CA THR A 176 27.04 -28.24 6.25
C THR A 176 25.76 -27.46 6.57
N VAL A 177 25.41 -26.51 5.71
CA VAL A 177 24.20 -25.69 5.87
C VAL A 177 22.96 -26.58 5.91
N SER A 178 22.19 -26.52 7.01
CA SER A 178 21.03 -27.38 7.25
C SER A 178 19.68 -26.73 6.92
N GLU A 179 19.66 -25.42 6.69
CA GLU A 179 18.46 -24.67 6.37
C GLU A 179 17.89 -25.06 5.00
N GLU A 180 16.57 -25.13 4.94
CA GLU A 180 15.86 -25.29 3.68
C GLU A 180 15.97 -24.00 2.85
N ASN A 181 16.08 -24.14 1.53
CA ASN A 181 16.11 -23.01 0.62
C ASN A 181 14.71 -22.39 0.54
N LEU A 182 14.54 -21.19 1.11
CA LEU A 182 13.24 -20.51 1.17
C LEU A 182 12.68 -20.20 -0.23
N ILE A 183 13.54 -19.96 -1.23
CA ILE A 183 13.11 -19.74 -2.62
C ILE A 183 12.47 -21.01 -3.18
N GLU A 184 13.08 -22.18 -2.95
CA GLU A 184 12.52 -23.47 -3.36
C GLU A 184 11.18 -23.76 -2.66
N GLN A 185 11.10 -23.50 -1.34
CA GLN A 185 9.83 -23.66 -0.60
C GLN A 185 8.73 -22.72 -1.12
N ILE A 186 9.05 -21.46 -1.40
CA ILE A 186 8.09 -20.50 -1.95
C ILE A 186 7.65 -20.98 -3.34
N LYS A 187 8.57 -21.41 -4.21
CA LYS A 187 8.25 -21.97 -5.52
C LYS A 187 7.32 -23.18 -5.44
N GLU A 188 7.57 -24.11 -4.52
CA GLU A 188 6.70 -25.28 -4.31
C GLU A 188 5.31 -24.87 -3.79
N ARG A 189 5.24 -23.94 -2.82
CA ARG A 189 3.96 -23.38 -2.36
C ARG A 189 3.21 -22.64 -3.46
N MET A 190 3.93 -21.93 -4.33
CA MET A 190 3.35 -21.22 -5.48
C MET A 190 2.73 -22.18 -6.50
N LYS A 191 3.34 -23.35 -6.74
CA LYS A 191 2.78 -24.36 -7.66
C LYS A 191 1.43 -24.91 -7.20
N ALA A 192 1.23 -25.00 -5.88
CA ALA A 192 0.01 -25.52 -5.29
C ALA A 192 -1.06 -24.44 -5.00
N PHE A 193 -0.73 -23.16 -5.11
CA PHE A 193 -1.60 -22.06 -4.71
C PHE A 193 -2.34 -21.46 -5.91
N ASP A 194 -3.67 -21.49 -5.87
CA ASP A 194 -4.53 -20.89 -6.89
C ASP A 194 -4.65 -19.37 -6.67
N TYR A 195 -3.69 -18.64 -7.25
CA TYR A 195 -3.62 -17.18 -7.19
C TYR A 195 -4.86 -16.50 -7.79
N ASP A 196 -5.36 -17.01 -8.92
CA ASP A 196 -6.50 -16.41 -9.62
C ASP A 196 -7.78 -16.50 -8.79
N LYS A 197 -7.99 -17.64 -8.13
CA LYS A 197 -9.10 -17.81 -7.19
C LYS A 197 -8.94 -16.91 -5.97
N ALA A 198 -7.75 -16.86 -5.37
CA ALA A 198 -7.50 -16.03 -4.19
C ALA A 198 -7.75 -14.53 -4.45
N ILE A 199 -7.35 -14.03 -5.63
CA ILE A 199 -7.58 -12.63 -6.03
C ILE A 199 -9.08 -12.36 -6.22
N LYS A 200 -9.80 -13.29 -6.86
CA LYS A 200 -11.25 -13.18 -7.07
C LYS A 200 -12.02 -13.18 -5.75
N ASP A 201 -11.71 -14.14 -4.88
CA ASP A 201 -12.35 -14.29 -3.58
C ASP A 201 -12.12 -13.02 -2.73
N TYR A 202 -10.88 -12.53 -2.67
CA TYR A 202 -10.55 -11.28 -1.99
C TYR A 202 -11.30 -10.06 -2.55
N GLY A 203 -11.39 -9.93 -3.88
CA GLY A 203 -12.12 -8.82 -4.51
C GLY A 203 -13.61 -8.84 -4.20
N ASN A 204 -14.22 -10.02 -4.16
CA ASN A 204 -15.63 -10.19 -3.80
C ASN A 204 -15.87 -9.91 -2.32
N ASP A 205 -15.01 -10.43 -1.44
CA ASP A 205 -15.06 -10.16 -0.01
C ASP A 205 -14.92 -8.66 0.28
N ALA A 206 -14.01 -7.98 -0.43
CA ALA A 206 -13.82 -6.55 -0.30
C ALA A 206 -15.11 -5.78 -0.62
N ILE A 207 -15.81 -6.11 -1.69
CA ILE A 207 -17.09 -5.47 -2.07
C ILE A 207 -18.21 -5.80 -1.09
N ASN A 208 -18.30 -7.06 -0.66
CA ASN A 208 -19.29 -7.49 0.32
C ASN A 208 -19.10 -6.81 1.68
N SER A 209 -17.85 -6.48 2.03
CA SER A 209 -17.52 -5.72 3.25
C SER A 209 -17.87 -4.23 3.19
N LEU A 210 -18.21 -3.68 2.01
CA LEU A 210 -18.51 -2.26 1.87
C LEU A 210 -19.86 -1.89 2.47
N THR A 211 -19.86 -0.78 3.21
CA THR A 211 -21.08 -0.09 3.63
C THR A 211 -21.68 0.60 2.41
N LEU A 212 -22.67 -0.03 1.79
CA LEU A 212 -23.44 0.58 0.71
C LEU A 212 -24.38 1.63 1.29
N ILE A 213 -24.55 2.71 0.55
CA ILE A 213 -25.26 3.89 1.02
C ILE A 213 -26.57 3.97 0.29
N ASP A 214 -27.65 3.68 0.99
CA ASP A 214 -28.98 3.87 0.42
C ASP A 214 -29.38 5.34 0.57
N LEU A 215 -29.73 5.96 -0.57
CA LEU A 215 -30.26 7.31 -0.65
C LEU A 215 -31.58 7.25 -1.44
N PRO A 216 -32.66 7.84 -0.92
CA PRO A 216 -33.94 7.90 -1.62
C PRO A 216 -33.82 8.60 -2.97
N GLU A 217 -34.72 8.26 -3.88
CA GLU A 217 -34.79 8.89 -5.21
C GLU A 217 -35.26 10.34 -5.11
N ALA A 218 -34.58 11.25 -5.82
CA ALA A 218 -34.96 12.65 -5.90
C ALA A 218 -36.27 12.78 -6.69
N THR A 219 -37.36 13.19 -6.04
CA THR A 219 -38.65 13.42 -6.70
C THR A 219 -38.84 14.84 -7.20
N GLN A 220 -38.07 15.80 -6.66
CA GLN A 220 -38.15 17.21 -7.00
C GLN A 220 -36.74 17.75 -7.31
N ALA A 221 -36.68 18.77 -8.16
CA ALA A 221 -35.43 19.47 -8.42
C ALA A 221 -35.10 20.37 -7.22
N ALA A 222 -33.93 20.20 -6.64
CA ALA A 222 -33.42 21.05 -5.57
C ALA A 222 -31.96 21.39 -5.86
N SER A 223 -31.59 22.66 -5.66
CA SER A 223 -30.22 23.12 -5.85
C SER A 223 -29.70 23.73 -4.56
N ARG A 224 -28.45 23.43 -4.21
CA ARG A 224 -27.74 24.07 -3.11
C ARG A 224 -26.26 24.23 -3.44
N SER A 225 -25.64 25.23 -2.82
CA SER A 225 -24.20 25.48 -2.96
C SER A 225 -23.50 25.16 -1.66
N ILE A 226 -22.33 24.53 -1.74
CA ILE A 226 -21.48 24.23 -0.58
C ILE A 226 -20.06 24.74 -0.80
N THR A 227 -19.41 25.11 0.29
CA THR A 227 -18.00 25.49 0.33
C THR A 227 -17.20 24.40 1.02
N LEU A 228 -16.10 24.00 0.41
CA LEU A 228 -15.20 23.01 1.01
C LEU A 228 -14.12 23.70 1.83
N SER A 229 -13.68 23.03 2.89
CA SER A 229 -12.57 23.47 3.73
C SER A 229 -11.78 22.26 4.19
N MET A 230 -10.46 22.33 4.05
CA MET A 230 -9.55 21.28 4.47
C MET A 230 -8.36 21.86 5.23
N LYS A 231 -7.88 21.12 6.23
CA LYS A 231 -6.60 21.41 6.88
C LYS A 231 -5.49 20.69 6.11
N VAL A 232 -4.50 21.43 5.65
CA VAL A 232 -3.42 20.91 4.83
C VAL A 232 -2.50 20.00 5.67
N PRO A 233 -2.31 18.72 5.32
CA PRO A 233 -1.56 17.77 6.14
C PRO A 233 -0.03 17.91 6.01
N TYR A 234 0.45 18.44 4.90
CA TYR A 234 1.87 18.67 4.59
C TYR A 234 1.98 19.78 3.54
N ASP A 235 3.16 20.38 3.37
CA ASP A 235 3.38 21.45 2.40
C ASP A 235 3.02 20.98 0.98
N LEU A 236 2.01 21.60 0.39
CA LEU A 236 1.57 21.33 -0.97
C LEU A 236 2.41 22.15 -1.94
N LYS A 237 3.13 21.46 -2.82
CA LYS A 237 3.93 22.07 -3.88
C LYS A 237 3.48 21.56 -5.24
N THR A 238 3.57 22.40 -6.27
CA THR A 238 3.43 21.96 -7.66
C THR A 238 4.65 21.13 -8.09
N PRO A 239 4.58 20.38 -9.22
CA PRO A 239 5.73 19.63 -9.75
C PRO A 239 6.97 20.50 -10.04
N ASP A 240 6.77 21.77 -10.41
CA ASP A 240 7.82 22.78 -10.62
C ASP A 240 8.37 23.38 -9.31
N GLY A 241 7.86 22.95 -8.14
CA GLY A 241 8.35 23.35 -6.82
C GLY A 241 7.65 24.56 -6.21
N THR A 242 6.68 25.16 -6.89
CA THR A 242 5.90 26.30 -6.37
C THR A 242 5.04 25.89 -5.19
N LEU A 243 5.18 26.58 -4.06
CA LEU A 243 4.40 26.31 -2.85
C LEU A 243 2.95 26.79 -3.00
N LEU A 244 2.00 25.87 -3.01
CA LEU A 244 0.56 26.13 -3.09
C LEU A 244 -0.06 26.41 -1.72
N ALA A 245 0.30 25.63 -0.70
CA ALA A 245 -0.18 25.80 0.66
C ALA A 245 0.77 25.18 1.69
N LYS A 246 0.88 25.79 2.86
CA LYS A 246 1.69 25.25 3.97
C LYS A 246 0.91 24.24 4.80
N THR A 247 1.65 23.31 5.39
CA THR A 247 1.17 22.40 6.43
C THR A 247 0.38 23.16 7.51
N GLY A 248 -0.77 22.63 7.90
CA GLY A 248 -1.65 23.19 8.92
C GLY A 248 -2.59 24.30 8.46
N ALA A 249 -2.39 24.86 7.26
CA ALA A 249 -3.27 25.89 6.72
C ALA A 249 -4.69 25.36 6.49
N LEU A 250 -5.71 26.17 6.77
CA LEU A 250 -7.09 25.88 6.40
C LEU A 250 -7.38 26.51 5.03
N ILE A 251 -7.57 25.68 4.01
CA ILE A 251 -7.77 26.14 2.63
C ILE A 251 -9.05 25.58 2.04
N ASN A 252 -9.57 26.25 1.02
CA ASN A 252 -10.56 25.65 0.13
C ASN A 252 -9.83 24.86 -0.97
N PRO A 253 -10.02 23.53 -1.08
CA PRO A 253 -9.35 22.73 -2.09
C PRO A 253 -9.72 23.14 -3.52
N LEU A 254 -10.89 23.76 -3.73
CA LEU A 254 -11.35 24.21 -5.04
C LEU A 254 -10.60 25.44 -5.56
N ALA A 255 -9.88 26.15 -4.67
CA ALA A 255 -9.03 27.28 -5.03
C ALA A 255 -7.63 26.83 -5.54
N LEU A 256 -7.31 25.54 -5.42
CA LEU A 256 -6.10 24.97 -6.01
C LEU A 256 -6.27 24.87 -7.54
N PRO A 257 -5.16 24.85 -8.31
CA PRO A 257 -5.20 24.74 -9.78
C PRO A 257 -5.59 23.32 -10.22
N LEU A 258 -6.84 22.95 -9.98
CA LEU A 258 -7.43 21.65 -10.30
C LEU A 258 -8.26 21.74 -11.58
N PRO A 259 -8.39 20.65 -12.34
CA PRO A 259 -9.39 20.58 -13.38
C PRO A 259 -10.80 20.77 -12.78
N PRO A 260 -11.75 21.38 -13.51
CA PRO A 260 -13.12 21.57 -13.05
C PRO A 260 -13.78 20.26 -12.59
N ILE A 261 -14.36 20.27 -11.40
CA ILE A 261 -15.06 19.12 -10.84
C ILE A 261 -16.45 18.99 -11.45
N HIS A 262 -16.73 17.81 -12.03
CA HIS A 262 -18.04 17.37 -12.46
C HIS A 262 -18.30 15.95 -11.96
N LEU A 263 -19.23 15.80 -11.01
CA LEU A 263 -19.60 14.52 -10.44
C LEU A 263 -21.06 14.21 -10.76
N TRP A 264 -21.34 12.93 -10.99
CA TRP A 264 -22.69 12.41 -11.13
C TRP A 264 -22.90 11.30 -10.12
N VAL A 265 -23.73 11.56 -9.12
CA VAL A 265 -24.06 10.61 -8.06
C VAL A 265 -25.38 9.94 -8.38
N PHE A 266 -25.44 8.61 -8.36
CA PHE A 266 -26.66 7.86 -8.70
C PHE A 266 -26.69 6.47 -8.06
N ASN A 267 -27.87 5.85 -8.07
CA ASN A 267 -28.06 4.44 -7.74
C ASN A 267 -28.13 3.60 -9.04
N PRO A 268 -27.12 2.77 -9.35
CA PRO A 268 -27.11 1.99 -10.59
C PRO A 268 -28.11 0.82 -10.61
N LEU A 269 -28.70 0.46 -9.46
CA LEU A 269 -29.73 -0.58 -9.39
C LEU A 269 -31.12 -0.02 -9.74
N ALA A 270 -31.31 1.29 -9.68
CA ALA A 270 -32.55 1.94 -10.07
C ALA A 270 -32.57 2.18 -11.59
N LYS A 271 -33.54 1.57 -12.28
CA LYS A 271 -33.68 1.66 -13.75
C LYS A 271 -33.82 3.11 -14.24
N SER A 272 -34.64 3.91 -13.57
CA SER A 272 -34.86 5.33 -13.86
C SER A 272 -33.55 6.14 -13.81
N GLN A 273 -32.73 5.89 -12.79
CA GLN A 273 -31.46 6.59 -12.61
C GLN A 273 -30.40 6.12 -13.60
N MET A 274 -30.37 4.84 -13.97
CA MET A 274 -29.51 4.34 -15.05
C MET A 274 -29.82 4.99 -16.40
N GLU A 275 -31.10 5.16 -16.73
CA GLU A 275 -31.54 5.87 -17.94
C GLU A 275 -31.18 7.36 -17.90
N ALA A 276 -31.31 8.01 -16.72
CA ALA A 276 -30.85 9.38 -16.52
C ALA A 276 -29.33 9.52 -16.69
N THR A 277 -28.54 8.60 -16.13
CA THR A 277 -27.07 8.58 -16.28
C THR A 277 -26.68 8.47 -17.75
N LEU A 278 -27.28 7.57 -18.52
CA LEU A 278 -27.00 7.44 -19.94
C LEU A 278 -27.31 8.73 -20.71
N ARG A 279 -28.45 9.38 -20.43
CA ARG A 279 -28.81 10.68 -21.04
C ARG A 279 -27.76 11.74 -20.77
N VAL A 280 -27.30 11.88 -19.53
CA VAL A 280 -26.27 12.87 -19.14
C VAL A 280 -24.95 12.61 -19.87
N LEU A 281 -24.52 11.35 -19.94
CA LEU A 281 -23.30 10.98 -20.64
C LEU A 281 -23.40 11.23 -22.16
N THR A 282 -24.56 10.96 -22.77
CA THR A 282 -24.80 11.22 -24.21
C THR A 282 -24.92 12.71 -24.52
N ALA A 283 -25.55 13.50 -23.64
CA ALA A 283 -25.68 14.96 -23.83
C ALA A 283 -24.34 15.70 -23.69
N HIS A 284 -23.38 15.12 -23.00
CA HIS A 284 -22.09 15.75 -22.68
C HIS A 284 -20.89 14.84 -22.98
N PRO A 285 -20.67 14.41 -24.25
CA PRO A 285 -19.62 13.45 -24.61
C PRO A 285 -18.19 13.96 -24.35
N ASP A 286 -18.01 15.28 -24.34
CA ASP A 286 -16.72 15.93 -24.13
C ASP A 286 -16.43 16.26 -22.66
N ARG A 287 -17.43 16.22 -21.78
CA ARG A 287 -17.23 16.48 -20.35
C ARG A 287 -16.60 15.25 -19.67
N VAL A 288 -15.65 15.48 -18.78
CA VAL A 288 -15.09 14.44 -17.92
C VAL A 288 -15.95 14.36 -16.67
N ILE A 289 -16.90 13.42 -16.66
CA ILE A 289 -17.83 13.24 -15.54
C ILE A 289 -17.34 12.06 -14.69
N THR A 290 -17.15 12.31 -13.38
CA THR A 290 -16.83 11.25 -12.43
C THR A 290 -18.14 10.64 -11.91
N LEU A 291 -18.34 9.36 -12.18
CA LEU A 291 -19.53 8.62 -11.79
C LEU A 291 -19.36 8.05 -10.38
N ILE A 292 -20.30 8.35 -9.49
CA ILE A 292 -20.31 7.87 -8.10
C ILE A 292 -21.58 7.05 -7.87
N ALA A 293 -21.41 5.74 -7.70
CA ALA A 293 -22.49 4.81 -7.41
C ALA A 293 -22.74 4.69 -5.90
N THR A 294 -23.99 4.85 -5.48
CA THR A 294 -24.44 4.71 -4.08
C THR A 294 -24.61 3.25 -3.64
N GLN A 295 -24.95 2.39 -4.59
CA GLN A 295 -25.21 0.97 -4.43
C GLN A 295 -24.51 0.18 -5.54
N VAL A 296 -24.31 -1.12 -5.32
CA VAL A 296 -23.85 -2.08 -6.33
C VAL A 296 -24.50 -3.44 -6.06
N ASP A 297 -24.58 -4.28 -7.09
CA ASP A 297 -25.08 -5.64 -6.94
C ASP A 297 -24.03 -6.50 -6.19
N ARG A 298 -24.31 -6.76 -4.90
CA ARG A 298 -23.45 -7.60 -4.05
C ARG A 298 -23.36 -9.05 -4.52
N GLN A 299 -24.41 -9.58 -5.17
CA GLN A 299 -24.39 -10.96 -5.65
C GLN A 299 -23.39 -11.11 -6.80
N GLN A 300 -23.28 -10.08 -7.65
CA GLN A 300 -22.33 -10.06 -8.76
C GLN A 300 -20.92 -9.61 -8.37
N GLY A 301 -20.74 -8.98 -7.22
CA GLY A 301 -19.43 -8.59 -6.70
C GLY A 301 -18.62 -7.73 -7.68
N LEU A 302 -17.32 -8.00 -7.78
CA LEU A 302 -16.42 -7.23 -8.65
C LEU A 302 -16.76 -7.37 -10.14
N PRO A 303 -17.12 -8.56 -10.66
CA PRO A 303 -17.63 -8.70 -12.02
C PRO A 303 -18.79 -7.75 -12.36
N GLY A 304 -19.75 -7.56 -11.46
CA GLY A 304 -20.89 -6.67 -11.67
C GLY A 304 -20.48 -5.20 -11.85
N ILE A 305 -19.49 -4.75 -11.08
CA ILE A 305 -18.93 -3.39 -11.21
C ILE A 305 -18.22 -3.24 -12.56
N LYS A 306 -17.39 -4.21 -12.96
CA LYS A 306 -16.68 -4.18 -14.25
C LYS A 306 -17.65 -4.15 -15.43
N GLU A 307 -18.75 -4.89 -15.35
CA GLU A 307 -19.79 -4.89 -16.37
C GLU A 307 -20.51 -3.53 -16.43
N LEU A 308 -20.81 -2.93 -15.27
CA LEU A 308 -21.37 -1.57 -15.19
C LEU A 308 -20.43 -0.52 -15.82
N GLU A 309 -19.14 -0.59 -15.51
CA GLU A 309 -18.11 0.29 -16.08
C GLU A 309 -18.02 0.13 -17.61
N ARG A 310 -18.07 -1.11 -18.10
CA ARG A 310 -18.06 -1.42 -19.54
C ARG A 310 -19.29 -0.85 -20.24
N LYS A 311 -20.47 -1.03 -19.65
CA LYS A 311 -21.75 -0.53 -20.19
C LYS A 311 -21.78 0.98 -20.27
N LEU A 312 -21.29 1.66 -19.24
CA LEU A 312 -21.27 3.12 -19.19
C LEU A 312 -20.06 3.70 -19.93
N GLN A 313 -19.05 2.89 -20.26
CA GLN A 313 -17.74 3.35 -20.77
C GLN A 313 -17.04 4.35 -19.85
N HIS A 314 -17.31 4.26 -18.55
CA HIS A 314 -16.80 5.15 -17.51
C HIS A 314 -16.40 4.31 -16.30
N ARG A 315 -15.35 4.73 -15.58
CA ARG A 315 -15.03 4.12 -14.28
C ARG A 315 -16.09 4.48 -13.25
N ILE A 316 -16.36 3.57 -12.33
CA ILE A 316 -17.32 3.76 -11.24
C ILE A 316 -16.58 3.91 -9.92
N THR A 317 -16.80 5.04 -9.26
CA THR A 317 -16.41 5.25 -7.86
C THR A 317 -17.58 4.87 -6.96
N LEU A 318 -17.31 4.26 -5.81
CA LEU A 318 -18.36 3.94 -4.83
C LEU A 318 -18.50 5.07 -3.81
N MET A 319 -19.76 5.38 -3.47
CA MET A 319 -20.08 6.35 -2.43
C MET A 319 -19.53 5.87 -1.08
N THR A 320 -18.98 6.78 -0.29
CA THR A 320 -18.51 6.50 1.08
C THR A 320 -19.31 7.33 2.09
N PRO A 321 -19.41 6.89 3.37
CA PRO A 321 -20.17 7.62 4.38
C PRO A 321 -19.66 9.05 4.55
N LEU A 322 -18.34 9.22 4.48
CA LEU A 322 -17.69 10.53 4.60
C LEU A 322 -18.01 11.43 3.40
N LEU A 323 -18.03 10.91 2.17
CA LEU A 323 -18.45 11.70 1.00
C LEU A 323 -19.91 12.12 1.10
N LYS A 324 -20.81 11.21 1.49
CA LYS A 324 -22.23 11.51 1.72
C LYS A 324 -22.38 12.65 2.73
N GLU A 325 -21.72 12.54 3.88
CA GLU A 325 -21.82 13.52 4.97
C GLU A 325 -21.28 14.88 4.54
N ARG A 326 -20.07 14.93 3.96
CA ARG A 326 -19.43 16.19 3.56
C ARG A 326 -20.17 16.93 2.45
N LEU A 327 -20.80 16.19 1.52
CA LEU A 327 -21.63 16.76 0.46
C LEU A 327 -23.09 16.98 0.92
N GLY A 328 -23.43 16.55 2.14
CA GLY A 328 -24.77 16.63 2.73
C GLY A 328 -25.84 15.89 1.93
N LEU A 329 -25.48 14.84 1.18
CA LEU A 329 -26.38 14.17 0.23
C LEU A 329 -27.53 13.46 0.95
N THR A 330 -28.76 13.79 0.55
CA THR A 330 -30.00 13.24 1.09
C THR A 330 -30.76 12.41 0.05
N HIS A 331 -30.70 12.80 -1.23
CA HIS A 331 -31.35 12.09 -2.34
C HIS A 331 -30.38 11.89 -3.51
N VAL A 332 -30.77 11.02 -4.46
CA VAL A 332 -30.06 10.77 -5.73
C VAL A 332 -31.07 10.58 -6.88
N PRO A 333 -30.73 10.90 -8.13
CA PRO A 333 -29.42 11.33 -8.63
C PRO A 333 -29.12 12.81 -8.35
N VAL A 334 -27.83 13.12 -8.24
CA VAL A 334 -27.32 14.47 -8.01
C VAL A 334 -26.18 14.77 -8.98
N GLU A 335 -26.32 15.89 -9.69
CA GLU A 335 -25.22 16.48 -10.44
C GLU A 335 -24.46 17.46 -9.54
N ILE A 336 -23.14 17.37 -9.53
CA ILE A 336 -22.29 18.25 -8.74
C ILE A 336 -21.30 18.93 -9.69
N THR A 337 -21.39 20.24 -9.80
CA THR A 337 -20.51 21.06 -10.65
C THR A 337 -19.75 22.07 -9.81
N GLN A 338 -18.52 22.37 -10.22
CA GLN A 338 -17.74 23.45 -9.61
C GLN A 338 -18.06 24.80 -10.25
N GLU A 339 -18.33 25.80 -9.41
CA GLU A 339 -18.43 27.21 -9.81
C GLU A 339 -17.52 28.05 -8.91
N GLY A 340 -16.34 28.39 -9.45
CA GLY A 340 -15.28 29.07 -8.70
C GLY A 340 -14.85 28.27 -7.48
N ALA A 341 -15.08 28.84 -6.29
CA ALA A 341 -14.72 28.27 -4.99
C ALA A 341 -15.87 27.47 -4.33
N HIS A 342 -16.96 27.20 -5.06
CA HIS A 342 -18.12 26.48 -4.54
C HIS A 342 -18.44 25.25 -5.38
N LEU A 343 -19.10 24.27 -4.77
CA LEU A 343 -19.76 23.18 -5.48
C LEU A 343 -21.26 23.44 -5.47
N ASN A 344 -21.87 23.38 -6.65
CA ASN A 344 -23.30 23.42 -6.84
C ASN A 344 -23.81 21.99 -6.99
N LEU A 345 -24.72 21.60 -6.09
CA LEU A 345 -25.36 20.31 -6.05
C LEU A 345 -26.78 20.49 -6.56
N ARG A 346 -27.12 19.80 -7.64
CA ARG A 346 -28.45 19.79 -8.26
C ARG A 346 -29.04 18.39 -8.16
N GLU A 347 -30.00 18.20 -7.28
CA GLU A 347 -30.83 17.00 -7.22
C GLU A 347 -31.74 17.00 -8.46
N ILE A 348 -31.73 15.90 -9.22
CA ILE A 348 -32.43 15.80 -10.50
C ILE A 348 -33.49 14.73 -10.37
N SER A 349 -34.74 15.09 -10.67
CA SER A 349 -35.77 14.07 -10.83
C SER A 349 -35.46 13.23 -12.06
N PRO A 350 -35.23 11.92 -11.93
CA PRO A 350 -34.86 11.08 -13.08
C PRO A 350 -36.02 10.92 -14.08
N LEU A 351 -37.24 11.28 -13.69
CA LEU A 351 -38.43 11.31 -14.53
C LEU A 351 -38.59 12.61 -15.34
N ARG A 352 -37.78 13.64 -15.09
CA ARG A 352 -37.86 14.94 -15.76
C ARG A 352 -36.55 15.23 -16.49
N ASP A 353 -36.62 15.71 -17.72
CA ASP A 353 -35.41 16.00 -18.49
C ASP A 353 -34.56 17.09 -17.78
N PRO A 354 -33.24 16.89 -17.64
CA PRO A 354 -32.37 17.95 -17.17
C PRO A 354 -32.35 19.06 -18.22
N LYS A 355 -32.87 20.24 -17.84
CA LYS A 355 -32.73 21.48 -18.62
C LYS A 355 -31.31 22.04 -18.52
#